data_AF-Q2W1G0-F1
#
_entry.id   AF-Q2W1G0-F1
#
_cell.length_a   1.000
_cell.length_b   1.000
_cell.length_c   1.000
_cell.angle_alpha   90.00
_cell.angle_beta   90.00
_cell.angle_gamma   90.00
#
_symmetry.space_group_name_H-M   'P 1'
#
loop_
_entity.id
_entity.type
_entity.pdbx_description
1 polymer ?
#
loop_
_entity_poly.entity_id
_entity_poly.type
_entity_poly.pdbx_seq_one_letter_code
_entity_poly.pdbx_strand_id
1 'polypeptide(L)'
;MPRWVWSLDVMRAASIQPSAAQRTRQALNRTLAGPVMDKLAKLVPELAWVPRGRELETALRDCDLLHRCFIAFRTHRATFRPLLVDGRGRPVDNDNTPLACGRTVNQVIAMIVRSAAKRHFRARLDGFPPGRAERLRRPEGVGWAGMLAWMNGRSEDGRGRKDKTAGDLLYNAIRRYLLHDWQVPIIPQYARMTPPEVRALGSRILDFRDAGDLAAWLDGGAEGRAMPSQWVVEPVALSPEPLPEPMDLLPVAELPVAAPVEGAAALPGAALTGDGRSRLSQVLSNDGRLIRMETVVPLLTTPELKAALGHPGREQLRRAARALAGTGSGTVRRLAVDYGLGPEQMTAMLAKSALLLPPAVYEKMFGRKGELLLILALISRAKAAGLDAEASPAAFAAFMEELFGRFAR
;
A
#
# COMPACT_ATOMS: atom_id res chain seq x y z
N MET A 1 -7.69 -72.15 -5.08
CA MET A 1 -8.55 -71.13 -5.72
C MET A 1 -8.96 -70.11 -4.66
N PRO A 2 -8.51 -68.84 -4.74
CA PRO A 2 -8.80 -67.86 -3.71
C PRO A 2 -10.07 -67.07 -4.01
N ARG A 3 -10.87 -66.84 -2.96
CA ARG A 3 -12.03 -65.94 -2.90
C ARG A 3 -11.55 -64.49 -2.82
N TRP A 4 -12.01 -63.64 -3.74
CA TRP A 4 -11.88 -62.20 -3.63
C TRP A 4 -13.10 -61.63 -2.88
N VAL A 5 -12.86 -61.17 -1.66
CA VAL A 5 -13.80 -60.37 -0.87
C VAL A 5 -13.55 -58.91 -1.24
N TRP A 6 -14.52 -58.25 -1.87
CA TRP A 6 -14.49 -56.80 -2.06
C TRP A 6 -14.84 -56.14 -0.73
N SER A 7 -13.81 -55.60 -0.06
CA SER A 7 -14.00 -54.74 1.11
C SER A 7 -14.43 -53.35 0.65
N LEU A 8 -15.55 -52.89 1.19
CA LEU A 8 -16.05 -51.52 1.09
C LEU A 8 -15.06 -50.55 1.76
N ASP A 9 -14.08 -50.07 1.00
CA ASP A 9 -13.28 -48.92 1.42
C ASP A 9 -14.06 -47.62 1.19
N VAL A 10 -14.75 -47.21 2.24
CA VAL A 10 -14.89 -45.83 2.73
C VAL A 10 -14.40 -44.77 1.74
N MET A 11 -15.31 -44.29 0.88
CA MET A 11 -15.17 -43.01 0.20
C MET A 11 -15.10 -41.89 1.27
N ARG A 12 -13.87 -41.54 1.68
CA ARG A 12 -13.57 -40.28 2.36
C ARG A 12 -13.97 -39.13 1.45
N ALA A 13 -15.15 -38.56 1.69
CA ALA A 13 -15.46 -37.21 1.29
C ALA A 13 -14.48 -36.25 1.99
N ALA A 14 -13.37 -35.93 1.33
CA ALA A 14 -12.43 -34.92 1.78
C ALA A 14 -13.17 -33.57 1.81
N SER A 15 -13.64 -33.16 3.00
CA SER A 15 -14.22 -31.84 3.20
C SER A 15 -13.19 -30.77 2.86
N ILE A 16 -13.42 -30.00 1.81
CA ILE A 16 -12.59 -28.86 1.43
C ILE A 16 -12.87 -27.75 2.45
N GLN A 17 -12.13 -27.75 3.56
CA GLN A 17 -12.19 -26.71 4.56
C GLN A 17 -11.76 -25.36 3.94
N PRO A 18 -12.55 -24.29 4.08
CA PRO A 18 -12.16 -22.98 3.56
C PRO A 18 -10.91 -22.47 4.30
N SER A 19 -9.93 -21.99 3.54
CA SER A 19 -8.71 -21.39 4.08
C SER A 19 -9.06 -20.24 5.05
N ALA A 20 -8.15 -19.96 5.99
CA ALA A 20 -8.35 -18.87 6.96
C ALA A 20 -8.69 -17.54 6.28
N ALA A 21 -8.01 -17.22 5.17
CA ALA A 21 -8.29 -16.03 4.37
C ALA A 21 -9.72 -16.00 3.78
N GLN A 22 -10.25 -17.14 3.37
CA GLN A 22 -11.61 -17.25 2.85
C GLN A 22 -12.66 -17.05 3.95
N ARG A 23 -12.40 -17.58 5.16
CA ARG A 23 -13.23 -17.34 6.34
C ARG A 23 -13.26 -15.86 6.73
N THR A 24 -12.09 -15.19 6.77
CA THR A 24 -12.01 -13.75 7.03
C THR A 24 -12.80 -12.93 6.01
N ARG A 25 -12.69 -13.26 4.71
CA ARG A 25 -13.43 -12.58 3.65
C ARG A 25 -14.94 -12.79 3.77
N GLN A 26 -15.39 -14.00 4.10
CA GLN A 26 -16.80 -14.29 4.32
C GLN A 26 -17.35 -13.53 5.53
N ALA A 27 -16.62 -13.51 6.64
CA ALA A 27 -16.99 -12.74 7.83
C ALA A 27 -17.13 -11.24 7.51
N LEU A 28 -16.13 -10.67 6.83
CA LEU A 28 -16.16 -9.27 6.41
C LEU A 28 -17.37 -8.97 5.51
N ASN A 29 -17.65 -9.82 4.52
CA ASN A 29 -18.82 -9.63 3.65
C ASN A 29 -20.14 -9.72 4.42
N ARG A 30 -20.24 -10.61 5.42
CA ARG A 30 -21.43 -10.68 6.29
C ARG A 30 -21.59 -9.43 7.13
N THR A 31 -20.51 -8.92 7.72
CA THR A 31 -20.54 -7.66 8.49
C THR A 31 -20.91 -6.47 7.62
N LEU A 32 -20.33 -6.38 6.42
CA LEU A 32 -20.65 -5.33 5.46
C LEU A 32 -22.11 -5.41 5.01
N ALA A 33 -22.61 -6.59 4.64
CA ALA A 33 -23.97 -6.75 4.12
C ALA A 33 -25.07 -6.73 5.20
N GLY A 34 -24.72 -6.86 6.48
CA GLY A 34 -25.67 -6.79 7.59
C GLY A 34 -25.49 -5.52 8.42
N PRO A 35 -24.83 -5.57 9.60
CA PRO A 35 -24.80 -4.45 10.56
C PRO A 35 -24.34 -3.10 10.00
N VAL A 36 -23.42 -3.11 9.02
CA VAL A 36 -22.95 -1.88 8.38
C VAL A 36 -24.04 -1.30 7.46
N MET A 37 -24.67 -2.12 6.61
CA MET A 37 -25.79 -1.66 5.77
C MET A 37 -27.00 -1.26 6.60
N ASP A 38 -27.29 -1.94 7.71
CA ASP A 38 -28.40 -1.56 8.61
C ASP A 38 -28.22 -0.15 9.19
N LYS A 39 -26.97 0.25 9.48
CA LYS A 39 -26.64 1.62 9.91
C LYS A 39 -26.69 2.59 8.75
N LEU A 40 -26.12 2.23 7.60
CA LEU A 40 -26.10 3.09 6.41
C LEU A 40 -27.51 3.36 5.86
N ALA A 41 -28.41 2.38 5.88
CA ALA A 41 -29.80 2.55 5.43
C ALA A 41 -30.59 3.58 6.24
N LYS A 42 -30.17 3.87 7.48
CA LYS A 42 -30.75 4.92 8.32
C LYS A 42 -30.18 6.31 8.01
N LEU A 43 -28.98 6.37 7.41
CA LEU A 43 -28.24 7.61 7.14
C LEU A 43 -28.32 8.03 5.66
N VAL A 44 -28.54 7.09 4.75
CA VAL A 44 -28.59 7.27 3.29
C VAL A 44 -29.98 6.84 2.81
N PRO A 45 -30.93 7.78 2.63
CA PRO A 45 -32.34 7.47 2.32
C PRO A 45 -32.53 6.59 1.09
N GLU A 46 -31.65 6.70 0.09
CA GLU A 46 -31.71 5.92 -1.14
C GLU A 46 -31.53 4.41 -0.89
N LEU A 47 -30.84 4.02 0.18
CA LEU A 47 -30.72 2.62 0.58
C LEU A 47 -32.01 2.07 1.19
N ALA A 48 -32.88 2.91 1.75
CA ALA A 48 -34.13 2.47 2.36
C ALA A 48 -35.10 1.83 1.35
N TRP A 49 -34.97 2.20 0.07
CA TRP A 49 -35.78 1.68 -1.04
C TRP A 49 -35.22 0.38 -1.65
N VAL A 50 -34.00 -0.02 -1.26
CA VAL A 50 -33.37 -1.22 -1.80
C VAL A 50 -33.92 -2.46 -1.09
N PRO A 51 -34.25 -3.54 -1.81
CA PRO A 51 -34.69 -4.79 -1.18
C PRO A 51 -33.70 -5.31 -0.15
N ARG A 52 -34.23 -5.79 0.99
CA ARG A 52 -33.41 -6.31 2.09
C ARG A 52 -32.44 -7.39 1.62
N GLY A 53 -31.18 -7.27 2.05
CA GLY A 53 -30.09 -8.18 1.68
C GLY A 53 -29.44 -7.89 0.32
N ARG A 54 -29.89 -6.86 -0.42
CA ARG A 54 -29.28 -6.41 -1.69
C ARG A 54 -28.60 -5.05 -1.62
N GLU A 55 -28.64 -4.37 -0.47
CA GLU A 55 -28.12 -3.03 -0.23
C GLU A 55 -26.66 -2.91 -0.65
N LEU A 56 -25.79 -3.79 -0.14
CA LEU A 56 -24.37 -3.79 -0.49
C LEU A 56 -24.14 -4.05 -1.98
N GLU A 57 -24.92 -4.95 -2.60
CA GLU A 57 -24.78 -5.23 -4.02
C GLU A 57 -25.21 -4.04 -4.88
N THR A 58 -26.32 -3.39 -4.53
CA THR A 58 -26.82 -2.19 -5.20
C THR A 58 -25.83 -1.04 -5.05
N ALA A 59 -25.33 -0.78 -3.84
CA ALA A 59 -24.29 0.23 -3.60
C ALA A 59 -23.03 -0.08 -4.42
N LEU A 60 -22.56 -1.32 -4.49
CA LEU A 60 -21.38 -1.67 -5.30
C LEU A 60 -21.58 -1.54 -6.82
N ARG A 61 -22.81 -1.40 -7.31
CA ARG A 61 -23.12 -1.19 -8.74
C ARG A 61 -23.27 0.30 -9.09
N ASP A 62 -23.64 1.12 -8.12
CA ASP A 62 -23.86 2.55 -8.27
C ASP A 62 -22.76 3.33 -7.53
N CYS A 63 -21.84 3.93 -8.30
CA CYS A 63 -20.70 4.65 -7.73
C CYS A 63 -21.14 5.88 -6.93
N ASP A 64 -22.22 6.56 -7.32
CA ASP A 64 -22.67 7.76 -6.63
C ASP A 64 -23.30 7.40 -5.29
N LEU A 65 -24.14 6.35 -5.27
CA LEU A 65 -24.70 5.80 -4.03
C LEU A 65 -23.60 5.32 -3.08
N LEU A 66 -22.58 4.61 -3.60
CA LEU A 66 -21.45 4.14 -2.79
C LEU A 66 -20.64 5.31 -2.22
N HIS A 67 -20.43 6.38 -3.00
CA HIS A 67 -19.73 7.56 -2.53
C HIS A 67 -20.50 8.24 -1.39
N ARG A 68 -21.82 8.38 -1.51
CA ARG A 68 -22.69 8.87 -0.42
C ARG A 68 -22.63 7.99 0.82
N CYS A 69 -22.53 6.66 0.67
CA CYS A 69 -22.31 5.75 1.79
C CYS A 69 -20.97 6.00 2.50
N PHE A 70 -19.90 6.28 1.76
CA PHE A 70 -18.61 6.64 2.36
C PHE A 70 -18.67 7.99 3.07
N ILE A 71 -19.33 9.00 2.49
CA ILE A 71 -19.56 10.29 3.16
C ILE A 71 -20.31 10.07 4.48
N ALA A 72 -21.43 9.33 4.46
CA ALA A 72 -22.20 9.04 5.68
C ALA A 72 -21.38 8.30 6.73
N PHE A 73 -20.55 7.33 6.34
CA PHE A 73 -19.64 6.63 7.24
C PHE A 73 -18.61 7.58 7.89
N ARG A 74 -18.02 8.48 7.10
CA ARG A 74 -17.03 9.46 7.59
C ARG A 74 -17.67 10.46 8.55
N THR A 75 -18.82 11.02 8.17
CA THR A 75 -19.55 12.03 8.96
C THR A 75 -20.10 11.45 10.26
N HIS A 76 -20.66 10.23 10.22
CA HIS A 76 -21.29 9.61 11.39
C HIS A 76 -20.45 8.48 11.99
N ARG A 77 -19.12 8.57 11.91
CA ARG A 77 -18.18 7.53 12.35
C ARG A 77 -18.46 7.00 13.76
N ALA A 78 -18.85 7.88 14.68
CA ALA A 78 -19.18 7.52 16.07
C ALA A 78 -20.28 6.44 16.15
N THR A 79 -21.26 6.47 15.24
CA THR A 79 -22.35 5.47 15.18
C THR A 79 -21.87 4.08 14.77
N PHE A 80 -20.74 4.00 14.06
CA PHE A 80 -20.09 2.76 13.62
C PHE A 80 -19.06 2.24 14.63
N ARG A 81 -18.72 3.01 15.67
CA ARG A 81 -17.73 2.65 16.69
C ARG A 81 -17.91 1.24 17.29
N PRO A 82 -19.14 0.74 17.57
CA PRO A 82 -19.33 -0.62 18.06
C PRO A 82 -18.93 -1.73 17.07
N LEU A 83 -18.85 -1.40 15.77
CA LEU A 83 -18.42 -2.32 14.71
C LEU A 83 -16.91 -2.22 14.42
N LEU A 84 -16.26 -1.15 14.88
CA LEU A 84 -14.85 -0.86 14.66
C LEU A 84 -14.06 -1.26 15.92
N VAL A 85 -13.93 -2.56 16.15
CA VAL A 85 -13.19 -3.10 17.31
C VAL A 85 -11.92 -3.84 16.89
N ASP A 86 -10.88 -3.80 17.72
CA ASP A 86 -9.64 -4.54 17.53
C ASP A 86 -9.80 -6.02 17.94
N GLY A 87 -8.72 -6.80 17.83
CA GLY A 87 -8.71 -8.22 18.25
C GLY A 87 -8.96 -8.45 19.75
N ARG A 88 -8.91 -7.40 20.58
CA ARG A 88 -9.20 -7.44 22.02
C ARG A 88 -10.59 -6.90 22.35
N GLY A 89 -11.41 -6.60 21.34
CA GLY A 89 -12.75 -6.03 21.51
C GLY A 89 -12.77 -4.55 21.87
N ARG A 90 -11.64 -3.84 21.79
CA ARG A 90 -11.57 -2.41 22.11
C ARG A 90 -11.92 -1.57 20.88
N PRO A 91 -12.64 -0.45 21.04
CA PRO A 91 -12.93 0.45 19.93
C PRO A 91 -11.65 1.00 19.27
N VAL A 92 -11.68 1.07 17.93
CA VAL A 92 -10.58 1.55 17.09
C VAL A 92 -10.95 2.89 16.47
N ASP A 93 -10.24 3.94 16.88
CA ASP A 93 -10.49 5.29 16.35
C ASP A 93 -9.65 5.59 15.09
N ASN A 94 -8.47 4.97 14.94
CA ASN A 94 -7.55 5.16 13.80
C ASN A 94 -7.78 4.15 12.66
N ASP A 95 -7.94 4.62 11.42
CA ASP A 95 -8.20 3.78 10.24
C ASP A 95 -7.06 2.85 9.81
N ASN A 96 -5.86 3.05 10.36
CA ASN A 96 -4.68 2.21 10.12
C ASN A 96 -4.48 1.14 11.19
N THR A 97 -5.25 1.16 12.27
CA THR A 97 -5.18 0.13 13.30
C THR A 97 -5.95 -1.12 12.83
N PRO A 98 -5.39 -2.33 12.98
CA PRO A 98 -6.09 -3.56 12.62
C PRO A 98 -7.35 -3.78 13.47
N LEU A 99 -8.45 -4.13 12.80
CA LEU A 99 -9.70 -4.58 13.43
C LEU A 99 -9.58 -6.05 13.86
N ALA A 100 -10.59 -6.56 14.55
CA ALA A 100 -10.71 -7.97 14.96
C ALA A 100 -10.52 -8.97 13.81
N CYS A 101 -10.86 -8.57 12.58
CA CYS A 101 -10.67 -9.39 11.38
C CYS A 101 -9.23 -9.36 10.81
N GLY A 102 -8.29 -8.68 11.47
CA GLY A 102 -6.90 -8.52 11.03
C GLY A 102 -6.69 -7.53 9.88
N ARG A 103 -7.74 -6.79 9.48
CA ARG A 103 -7.69 -5.76 8.44
C ARG A 103 -7.89 -4.39 9.04
N THR A 104 -7.24 -3.38 8.46
CA THR A 104 -7.49 -1.97 8.84
C THR A 104 -8.70 -1.41 8.09
N VAL A 105 -9.32 -0.35 8.60
CA VAL A 105 -10.46 0.30 7.90
C VAL A 105 -10.05 0.74 6.50
N ASN A 106 -8.86 1.33 6.34
CA ASN A 106 -8.33 1.71 5.03
C ASN A 106 -8.19 0.52 4.05
N GLN A 107 -7.80 -0.66 4.55
CA GLN A 107 -7.76 -1.87 3.72
C GLN A 107 -9.17 -2.33 3.30
N VAL A 108 -10.15 -2.24 4.20
CA VAL A 108 -11.55 -2.57 3.89
C VAL A 108 -12.11 -1.60 2.85
N ILE A 109 -11.86 -0.29 2.99
CA ILE A 109 -12.24 0.73 2.01
C ILE A 109 -11.63 0.39 0.64
N ALA A 110 -10.32 0.15 0.57
CA ALA A 110 -9.65 -0.23 -0.68
C ALA A 110 -10.28 -1.50 -1.30
N MET A 111 -10.67 -2.50 -0.49
CA MET A 111 -11.37 -3.69 -0.98
C MET A 111 -12.74 -3.38 -1.59
N ILE A 112 -13.52 -2.49 -0.96
CA ILE A 112 -14.83 -2.05 -1.44
C ILE A 112 -14.67 -1.29 -2.76
N VAL A 113 -13.78 -0.29 -2.81
CA VAL A 113 -13.49 0.51 -4.02
C VAL A 113 -13.05 -0.38 -5.17
N ARG A 114 -12.13 -1.33 -4.94
CA ARG A 114 -11.72 -2.31 -5.95
C ARG A 114 -12.87 -3.19 -6.42
N SER A 115 -13.78 -3.56 -5.53
CA SER A 115 -14.94 -4.39 -5.88
C SER A 115 -15.94 -3.62 -6.74
N ALA A 116 -16.20 -2.35 -6.41
CA ALA A 116 -17.03 -1.46 -7.20
C ALA A 116 -16.42 -1.22 -8.58
N ALA A 117 -15.15 -0.84 -8.65
CA ALA A 117 -14.43 -0.61 -9.91
C ALA A 117 -14.44 -1.85 -10.80
N LYS A 118 -14.14 -3.03 -10.23
CA LYS A 118 -14.18 -4.29 -11.00
C LYS A 118 -15.56 -4.58 -11.59
N ARG A 119 -16.63 -4.35 -10.82
CA ARG A 119 -18.01 -4.52 -11.31
C ARG A 119 -18.34 -3.51 -12.42
N HIS A 120 -17.97 -2.25 -12.21
CA HIS A 120 -18.21 -1.17 -13.17
C HIS A 120 -17.47 -1.42 -14.50
N PHE A 121 -16.18 -1.76 -14.46
CA PHE A 121 -15.40 -2.04 -15.67
C PHE A 121 -15.96 -3.21 -16.46
N ARG A 122 -16.36 -4.29 -15.78
CA ARG A 122 -17.00 -5.43 -16.45
C ARG A 122 -18.33 -5.05 -17.08
N ALA A 123 -19.19 -4.33 -16.36
CA ALA A 123 -20.48 -3.90 -16.89
C ALA A 123 -20.33 -2.95 -18.09
N ARG A 124 -19.32 -2.07 -18.06
CA ARG A 124 -19.07 -1.06 -19.10
C ARG A 124 -18.37 -1.62 -20.34
N LEU A 125 -17.33 -2.45 -20.15
CA LEU A 125 -16.41 -2.87 -21.21
C LEU A 125 -16.71 -4.26 -21.77
N ASP A 126 -17.22 -5.16 -20.94
CA ASP A 126 -17.54 -6.52 -21.38
C ASP A 126 -19.01 -6.64 -21.82
N GLY A 127 -19.76 -5.54 -21.69
CA GLY A 127 -21.22 -5.53 -21.79
C GLY A 127 -21.87 -6.24 -20.61
N PHE A 128 -23.20 -6.09 -20.49
CA PHE A 128 -23.96 -7.04 -19.69
C PHE A 128 -23.90 -8.39 -20.41
N PRO A 129 -23.45 -9.49 -19.78
CA PRO A 129 -23.44 -10.78 -20.45
C PRO A 129 -24.87 -11.11 -20.91
N PRO A 130 -25.12 -11.23 -22.24
CA PRO A 130 -26.39 -11.76 -22.71
C PRO A 130 -26.47 -13.18 -22.18
N GLY A 131 -27.48 -13.47 -21.37
CA GLY A 131 -27.60 -14.80 -20.77
C GLY A 131 -28.02 -14.86 -19.31
N ARG A 132 -28.04 -13.76 -18.54
CA ARG A 132 -28.69 -13.83 -17.20
C ARG A 132 -30.21 -13.68 -17.27
N ALA A 133 -30.71 -12.87 -18.21
CA ALA A 133 -32.12 -12.82 -18.56
C ALA A 133 -32.54 -14.06 -19.38
N GLU A 134 -31.70 -14.54 -20.31
CA GLU A 134 -31.94 -15.76 -21.08
C GLU A 134 -31.95 -17.03 -20.20
N ARG A 135 -31.07 -17.14 -19.20
CA ARG A 135 -31.06 -18.27 -18.24
C ARG A 135 -32.23 -18.25 -17.25
N LEU A 136 -33.02 -17.18 -17.23
CA LEU A 136 -34.28 -17.11 -16.49
C LEU A 136 -35.51 -17.37 -17.39
N ARG A 137 -35.33 -17.46 -18.72
CA ARG A 137 -36.33 -18.10 -19.57
C ARG A 137 -36.24 -19.61 -19.30
N ARG A 138 -37.06 -20.07 -18.35
CA ARG A 138 -37.39 -21.48 -18.19
C ARG A 138 -37.86 -21.95 -19.57
N PRO A 139 -37.19 -22.92 -20.22
CA PRO A 139 -37.68 -23.41 -21.49
C PRO A 139 -38.99 -24.14 -21.20
N GLU A 140 -40.12 -23.53 -21.56
CA GLU A 140 -41.42 -24.18 -21.52
C GLU A 140 -41.38 -25.33 -22.54
N GLY A 141 -41.46 -26.58 -22.05
CA GLY A 141 -41.62 -27.76 -22.90
C GLY A 141 -40.48 -28.79 -22.87
N VAL A 142 -39.43 -28.65 -22.06
CA VAL A 142 -38.35 -29.65 -22.04
C VAL A 142 -38.71 -30.83 -21.13
N GLY A 143 -39.18 -31.93 -21.74
CA GLY A 143 -39.46 -33.20 -21.07
C GLY A 143 -38.21 -33.82 -20.42
N TRP A 144 -38.41 -34.84 -19.58
CA TRP A 144 -37.38 -35.52 -18.78
C TRP A 144 -36.12 -35.93 -19.57
N ALA A 145 -36.25 -36.21 -20.87
CA ALA A 145 -35.11 -36.51 -21.76
C ALA A 145 -34.15 -35.31 -21.94
N GLY A 146 -34.65 -34.06 -21.97
CA GLY A 146 -33.79 -32.87 -22.05
C GLY A 146 -33.19 -32.45 -20.71
N MET A 147 -33.76 -32.91 -19.60
CA MET A 147 -33.19 -32.74 -18.25
C MET A 147 -31.91 -33.58 -18.07
N LEU A 148 -31.84 -34.77 -18.67
CA LEU A 148 -30.64 -35.61 -18.68
C LEU A 148 -29.54 -35.06 -19.60
N ALA A 149 -29.89 -34.48 -20.76
CA ALA A 149 -28.93 -33.79 -21.62
C ALA A 149 -28.33 -32.54 -20.96
N TRP A 150 -29.11 -31.79 -20.17
CA TRP A 150 -28.63 -30.63 -19.41
C TRP A 150 -27.79 -31.02 -18.18
N MET A 151 -28.04 -32.16 -17.55
CA MET A 151 -27.21 -32.67 -16.46
C MET A 151 -25.89 -33.26 -16.95
N ASN A 152 -25.87 -33.91 -18.12
CA ASN A 152 -24.63 -34.43 -18.71
C ASN A 152 -23.80 -33.33 -19.42
N GLY A 153 -24.43 -32.30 -20.00
CA GLY A 153 -23.72 -31.18 -20.64
C GLY A 153 -23.04 -30.20 -19.67
N ARG A 154 -23.24 -30.34 -18.35
CA ARG A 154 -22.66 -29.44 -17.33
C ARG A 154 -21.28 -29.85 -16.82
N SER A 155 -20.80 -31.04 -17.14
CA SER A 155 -19.55 -31.56 -16.59
C SER A 155 -18.35 -31.45 -17.55
N GLU A 156 -18.57 -31.08 -18.82
CA GLU A 156 -17.50 -30.97 -19.83
C GLU A 156 -17.21 -29.53 -20.30
N ASP A 157 -17.97 -28.53 -19.85
CA ASP A 157 -17.59 -27.11 -19.98
C ASP A 157 -16.54 -26.74 -18.92
N GLY A 158 -15.37 -27.37 -19.11
CA GLY A 158 -14.06 -26.79 -18.97
C GLY A 158 -13.86 -25.81 -17.82
N ARG A 159 -13.02 -26.25 -16.90
CA ARG A 159 -12.04 -25.39 -16.19
C ARG A 159 -11.06 -24.70 -17.16
N GLY A 160 -11.53 -24.24 -18.32
CA GLY A 160 -10.81 -23.36 -19.21
C GLY A 160 -10.52 -22.09 -18.45
N ARG A 161 -9.26 -21.65 -18.50
CA ARG A 161 -8.87 -20.28 -18.13
C ARG A 161 -9.94 -19.35 -18.70
N LYS A 162 -10.78 -18.75 -17.86
CA LYS A 162 -11.68 -17.70 -18.31
C LYS A 162 -10.81 -16.67 -18.98
N ASP A 163 -10.97 -16.50 -20.29
CA ASP A 163 -10.28 -15.47 -21.03
C ASP A 163 -10.49 -14.16 -20.28
N LYS A 164 -9.38 -13.48 -20.00
CA LYS A 164 -9.43 -12.24 -19.23
C LYS A 164 -10.18 -11.23 -20.08
N THR A 165 -11.36 -10.85 -19.63
CA THR A 165 -12.20 -9.87 -20.31
C THR A 165 -11.53 -8.49 -20.32
N ALA A 166 -11.97 -7.58 -21.19
CA ALA A 166 -11.40 -6.23 -21.27
C ALA A 166 -11.49 -5.49 -19.91
N GLY A 167 -12.63 -5.65 -19.21
CA GLY A 167 -12.82 -5.14 -17.86
C GLY A 167 -11.86 -5.74 -16.85
N ASP A 168 -11.54 -7.04 -16.95
CA ASP A 168 -10.54 -7.69 -16.09
C ASP A 168 -9.11 -7.23 -16.38
N LEU A 169 -8.77 -6.95 -17.65
CA LEU A 169 -7.45 -6.42 -18.02
C LEU A 169 -7.25 -5.01 -17.47
N LEU A 170 -8.23 -4.12 -17.64
CA LEU A 170 -8.20 -2.77 -17.07
C LEU A 170 -8.12 -2.81 -15.55
N TYR A 171 -8.97 -3.62 -14.91
CA TYR A 171 -8.94 -3.80 -13.45
C TYR A 171 -7.56 -4.22 -12.96
N ASN A 172 -6.92 -5.20 -13.62
CA ASN A 172 -5.60 -5.67 -13.20
C ASN A 172 -4.51 -4.59 -13.34
N ALA A 173 -4.61 -3.71 -14.35
CA ALA A 173 -3.70 -2.59 -14.52
C ALA A 173 -3.85 -1.54 -13.41
N ILE A 174 -5.09 -1.22 -13.01
CA ILE A 174 -5.37 -0.11 -12.09
C ILE A 174 -5.50 -0.51 -10.61
N ARG A 175 -5.82 -1.78 -10.28
CA ARG A 175 -6.18 -2.21 -8.90
C ARG A 175 -5.19 -1.82 -7.80
N ARG A 176 -3.89 -1.65 -8.13
CA ARG A 176 -2.85 -1.23 -7.18
C ARG A 176 -3.02 0.22 -6.72
N TYR A 177 -3.70 1.04 -7.52
CA TYR A 177 -3.97 2.45 -7.27
C TYR A 177 -5.37 2.71 -6.69
N LEU A 178 -6.26 1.72 -6.68
CA LEU A 178 -7.58 1.83 -6.05
C LEU A 178 -7.45 1.58 -4.55
N LEU A 179 -7.25 2.66 -3.79
CA LEU A 179 -6.89 2.66 -2.38
C LEU A 179 -7.85 3.47 -1.50
N HIS A 180 -8.52 4.47 -2.04
CA HIS A 180 -9.21 5.50 -1.27
C HIS A 180 -10.66 5.68 -1.69
N ASP A 181 -11.51 6.08 -0.74
CA ASP A 181 -12.94 6.30 -0.95
C ASP A 181 -13.26 7.47 -1.89
N TRP A 182 -12.40 8.51 -1.93
CA TRP A 182 -12.56 9.63 -2.88
C TRP A 182 -12.44 9.21 -4.35
N GLN A 183 -11.89 8.03 -4.64
CA GLN A 183 -11.76 7.52 -6.01
C GLN A 183 -13.06 6.97 -6.59
N VAL A 184 -14.06 6.69 -5.74
CA VAL A 184 -15.34 6.10 -6.17
C VAL A 184 -16.03 6.91 -7.28
N PRO A 185 -16.24 8.23 -7.15
CA PRO A 185 -16.85 9.03 -8.22
C PRO A 185 -15.99 9.11 -9.50
N ILE A 186 -14.70 8.77 -9.43
CA ILE A 186 -13.77 8.81 -10.58
C ILE A 186 -13.77 7.49 -11.36
N ILE A 187 -14.29 6.39 -10.77
CA ILE A 187 -14.36 5.06 -11.40
C ILE A 187 -14.93 5.09 -12.83
N PRO A 188 -16.04 5.82 -13.12
CA PRO A 188 -16.56 5.91 -14.49
C PRO A 188 -15.55 6.48 -15.49
N GLN A 189 -14.70 7.42 -15.07
CA GLN A 189 -13.65 8.00 -15.91
C GLN A 189 -12.49 7.03 -16.10
N TYR A 190 -12.10 6.29 -15.05
CA TYR A 190 -11.12 5.21 -15.20
C TYR A 190 -11.55 4.16 -16.24
N ALA A 191 -12.86 3.91 -16.38
CA ALA A 191 -13.39 2.97 -17.36
C ALA A 191 -13.20 3.41 -18.82
N ARG A 192 -12.92 4.70 -19.06
CA ARG A 192 -12.60 5.25 -20.39
C ARG A 192 -11.13 5.03 -20.78
N MET A 193 -10.29 4.64 -19.81
CA MET A 193 -8.86 4.44 -20.02
C MET A 193 -8.55 3.04 -20.55
N THR A 194 -7.42 2.95 -21.25
CA THR A 194 -6.82 1.68 -21.68
C THR A 194 -5.77 1.20 -20.67
N PRO A 195 -5.49 -0.13 -20.59
CA PRO A 195 -4.44 -0.65 -19.71
C PRO A 195 -3.03 -0.06 -19.93
N PRO A 196 -2.59 0.28 -21.16
CA PRO A 196 -1.34 1.00 -21.39
C PRO A 196 -1.32 2.41 -20.78
N GLU A 197 -2.41 3.18 -20.89
CA GLU A 197 -2.50 4.54 -20.31
C GLU A 197 -2.39 4.51 -18.79
N VAL A 198 -3.08 3.57 -18.14
CA VAL A 198 -2.97 3.38 -16.68
C VAL A 198 -1.53 3.03 -16.28
N ARG A 199 -0.84 2.20 -17.06
CA ARG A 199 0.56 1.85 -16.80
C ARG A 199 1.51 3.03 -17.01
N ALA A 200 1.26 3.85 -18.03
CA ALA A 200 2.04 5.05 -18.32
C ALA A 200 1.89 6.12 -17.21
N LEU A 201 0.67 6.33 -16.71
CA LEU A 201 0.44 7.23 -15.58
C LEU A 201 1.05 6.71 -14.27
N GLY A 202 1.01 5.39 -14.06
CA GLY A 202 1.59 4.80 -12.87
C GLY A 202 0.93 5.33 -11.59
N SER A 203 1.73 5.71 -10.59
CA SER A 203 1.22 6.27 -9.32
C SER A 203 0.55 7.63 -9.46
N ARG A 204 0.78 8.33 -10.57
CA ARG A 204 0.27 9.69 -10.80
C ARG A 204 -1.20 9.72 -11.15
N ILE A 205 -1.79 8.55 -11.41
CA ILE A 205 -3.25 8.41 -11.45
C ILE A 205 -3.92 8.84 -10.13
N LEU A 206 -3.17 8.87 -9.02
CA LEU A 206 -3.63 9.34 -7.71
C LEU A 206 -3.63 10.87 -7.57
N ASP A 207 -3.03 11.59 -8.53
CA ASP A 207 -2.99 13.05 -8.54
C ASP A 207 -4.34 13.62 -9.01
N PHE A 208 -5.09 12.89 -9.84
CA PHE A 208 -6.45 13.23 -10.22
C PHE A 208 -7.41 12.97 -9.05
N ARG A 209 -7.73 14.02 -8.29
CA ARG A 209 -8.66 13.97 -7.15
C ARG A 209 -10.11 14.23 -7.54
N ASP A 210 -10.32 14.72 -8.74
CA ASP A 210 -11.63 15.04 -9.30
C ASP A 210 -11.88 14.26 -10.60
N ALA A 211 -13.15 13.93 -10.86
CA ALA A 211 -13.54 13.22 -12.07
C ALA A 211 -13.44 14.12 -13.32
N GLY A 212 -13.71 15.41 -13.18
CA GLY A 212 -13.58 16.42 -14.24
C GLY A 212 -12.13 16.62 -14.66
N ASP A 213 -11.18 16.68 -13.72
CA ASP A 213 -9.75 16.78 -14.05
C ASP A 213 -9.27 15.61 -14.92
N LEU A 214 -9.66 14.38 -14.55
CA LEU A 214 -9.31 13.20 -15.33
C LEU A 214 -10.04 13.17 -16.68
N ALA A 215 -11.32 13.58 -16.72
CA ALA A 215 -12.07 13.67 -17.96
C ALA A 215 -11.42 14.68 -18.93
N ALA A 216 -11.09 15.88 -18.46
CA ALA A 216 -10.40 16.90 -19.24
C ALA A 216 -9.06 16.40 -19.79
N TRP A 217 -8.28 15.67 -18.98
CA TRP A 217 -7.05 15.04 -19.44
C TRP A 217 -7.30 13.98 -20.51
N LEU A 218 -8.35 13.16 -20.38
CA LEU A 218 -8.72 12.17 -21.39
C LEU A 218 -9.22 12.82 -22.69
N ASP A 219 -9.95 13.92 -22.58
CA ASP A 219 -10.57 14.62 -23.72
C ASP A 219 -9.57 15.49 -24.50
N GLY A 220 -8.45 15.89 -23.89
CA GLY A 220 -7.41 16.71 -24.52
C GLY A 220 -6.68 16.12 -25.73
N GLY A 221 -7.02 14.91 -26.19
CA GLY A 221 -6.38 14.27 -27.35
C GLY A 221 -4.89 13.96 -27.12
N ALA A 222 -4.11 13.68 -28.17
CA ALA A 222 -2.69 13.35 -28.03
C ALA A 222 -1.85 14.51 -27.48
N GLU A 223 -2.18 15.75 -27.85
CA GLU A 223 -1.45 16.96 -27.42
C GLU A 223 -1.84 17.41 -26.01
N GLY A 224 -3.10 17.26 -25.59
CA GLY A 224 -3.55 17.53 -24.22
C GLY A 224 -3.31 16.37 -23.24
N ARG A 225 -3.14 15.14 -23.75
CA ARG A 225 -2.57 14.02 -22.98
C ARG A 225 -1.06 14.10 -22.86
N ALA A 226 -0.42 15.08 -23.51
CA ALA A 226 0.94 15.43 -23.15
C ALA A 226 0.96 15.75 -21.66
N MET A 227 1.83 15.04 -20.97
CA MET A 227 2.21 15.34 -19.61
C MET A 227 2.34 16.86 -19.43
N PRO A 228 1.56 17.51 -18.53
CA PRO A 228 1.75 18.91 -18.20
C PRO A 228 3.24 19.19 -18.04
N SER A 229 3.78 20.20 -18.71
CA SER A 229 5.22 20.48 -18.72
C SER A 229 5.80 20.64 -17.30
N GLN A 230 4.99 21.16 -16.37
CA GLN A 230 5.27 21.19 -14.93
C GLN A 230 5.52 19.82 -14.26
N TRP A 231 5.19 18.73 -14.95
CA TRP A 231 5.35 17.34 -14.53
C TRP A 231 6.37 16.58 -15.39
N VAL A 232 6.80 17.14 -16.51
CA VAL A 232 7.96 16.66 -17.26
C VAL A 232 9.19 17.11 -16.48
N VAL A 233 9.82 16.18 -15.77
CA VAL A 233 11.14 16.43 -15.20
C VAL A 233 12.07 16.55 -16.39
N GLU A 234 12.54 17.76 -16.67
CA GLU A 234 13.53 18.01 -17.71
C GLU A 234 14.70 17.04 -17.47
N PRO A 235 15.06 16.20 -18.46
CA PRO A 235 16.19 15.32 -18.30
C PRO A 235 17.41 16.20 -18.06
N VAL A 236 17.93 16.18 -16.83
CA VAL A 236 19.15 16.90 -16.47
C VAL A 236 20.23 16.41 -17.42
N ALA A 237 20.60 17.25 -18.38
CA ALA A 237 21.74 17.02 -19.24
C ALA A 237 22.95 16.92 -18.31
N LEU A 238 23.44 15.70 -18.10
CA LEU A 238 24.67 15.48 -17.36
C LEU A 238 25.78 16.15 -18.16
N SER A 239 26.29 17.29 -17.66
CA SER A 239 27.51 17.89 -18.19
C SER A 239 28.62 16.82 -18.13
N PRO A 240 29.45 16.69 -19.18
CA PRO A 240 30.51 15.70 -19.21
C PRO A 240 31.44 15.91 -18.02
N GLU A 241 31.54 14.86 -17.21
CA GLU A 241 32.36 14.81 -16.00
C GLU A 241 33.84 14.91 -16.41
N PRO A 242 34.62 15.86 -15.85
CA PRO A 242 36.04 15.97 -16.16
C PRO A 242 36.78 14.74 -15.63
N LEU A 243 37.61 14.14 -16.49
CA LEU A 243 38.42 12.96 -16.18
C LEU A 243 39.33 13.23 -14.97
N PRO A 244 39.40 12.31 -13.99
CA PRO A 244 40.26 12.48 -12.82
C PRO A 244 41.73 12.25 -13.19
N GLU A 245 42.60 13.15 -12.74
CA GLU A 245 44.06 12.99 -12.79
C GLU A 245 44.52 11.89 -11.82
N PRO A 246 45.59 11.15 -12.15
CA PRO A 246 46.09 10.06 -11.33
C PRO A 246 46.80 10.58 -10.07
N MET A 247 46.28 10.23 -8.88
CA MET A 247 46.98 10.47 -7.61
C MET A 247 47.80 9.25 -7.19
N ASP A 248 49.07 9.51 -6.89
CA ASP A 248 50.05 8.59 -6.34
C ASP A 248 49.66 8.07 -4.95
N LEU A 249 49.84 6.77 -4.76
CA LEU A 249 49.57 6.03 -3.52
C LEU A 249 50.69 6.24 -2.50
N LEU A 250 50.35 6.72 -1.30
CA LEU A 250 51.24 6.71 -0.13
C LEU A 250 50.92 5.52 0.80
N PRO A 251 51.90 4.99 1.56
CA PRO A 251 51.76 3.77 2.34
C PRO A 251 51.11 4.01 3.70
N VAL A 252 50.27 3.04 4.11
CA VAL A 252 49.49 3.01 5.35
C VAL A 252 50.39 2.62 6.54
N ALA A 253 50.37 3.42 7.60
CA ALA A 253 51.01 3.10 8.88
C ALA A 253 50.02 2.44 9.87
N GLU A 254 50.48 1.41 10.57
CA GLU A 254 49.74 0.65 11.59
C GLU A 254 49.49 1.45 12.88
N LEU A 255 48.33 1.23 13.52
CA LEU A 255 47.97 1.78 14.83
C LEU A 255 47.81 0.67 15.87
N PRO A 256 48.19 0.89 17.15
CA PRO A 256 48.22 -0.13 18.19
C PRO A 256 46.90 -0.29 18.95
N VAL A 257 46.76 -1.49 19.54
CA VAL A 257 45.62 -2.01 20.31
C VAL A 257 45.57 -1.40 21.72
N ALA A 258 44.38 -1.00 22.19
CA ALA A 258 44.14 -0.54 23.56
C ALA A 258 43.23 -1.50 24.36
N ALA A 259 43.59 -1.71 25.62
CA ALA A 259 43.02 -2.65 26.60
C ALA A 259 41.75 -2.12 27.30
N PRO A 260 41.03 -2.94 28.11
CA PRO A 260 39.67 -2.63 28.57
C PRO A 260 39.66 -1.84 29.89
N VAL A 261 38.61 -1.03 30.07
CA VAL A 261 38.34 -0.29 31.31
C VAL A 261 37.03 -0.77 31.91
N GLU A 262 37.11 -1.31 33.14
CA GLU A 262 36.00 -1.69 34.00
C GLU A 262 35.44 -0.49 34.79
N GLY A 263 34.13 -0.48 34.97
CA GLY A 263 33.49 -0.10 36.23
C GLY A 263 33.00 1.35 36.41
N ALA A 264 31.67 1.53 36.34
CA ALA A 264 30.93 2.40 37.26
C ALA A 264 29.44 2.03 37.28
N ALA A 265 28.92 1.84 38.49
CA ALA A 265 27.56 1.40 38.78
C ALA A 265 26.60 2.56 39.11
N ALA A 266 25.32 2.31 38.80
CA ALA A 266 24.08 2.71 39.48
C ALA A 266 23.69 4.21 39.63
N LEU A 267 22.49 4.56 39.13
CA LEU A 267 21.25 4.79 39.91
C LEU A 267 20.02 5.01 38.99
N PRO A 268 18.77 4.91 39.50
CA PRO A 268 17.59 4.47 38.73
C PRO A 268 16.71 5.63 38.26
N GLY A 269 16.09 5.42 37.09
CA GLY A 269 14.97 6.21 36.61
C GLY A 269 14.00 5.32 35.86
N ALA A 270 12.97 4.83 36.55
CA ALA A 270 11.85 4.15 35.93
C ALA A 270 11.12 5.15 35.02
N ALA A 271 11.22 4.97 33.70
CA ALA A 271 10.39 5.64 32.72
C ALA A 271 9.62 4.60 31.93
N LEU A 272 8.31 4.64 32.11
CA LEU A 272 7.23 4.13 31.26
C LEU A 272 7.72 3.57 29.91
N THR A 273 7.63 2.26 29.77
CA THR A 273 7.71 1.52 28.50
C THR A 273 6.58 1.97 27.57
N GLY A 274 6.77 3.13 26.95
CA GLY A 274 5.93 3.63 25.88
C GLY A 274 6.12 2.73 24.66
N ASP A 275 5.02 2.33 24.03
CA ASP A 275 5.01 1.70 22.70
C ASP A 275 6.10 2.35 21.84
N GLY A 276 7.17 1.62 21.51
CA GLY A 276 8.38 2.11 20.82
C GLY A 276 8.17 2.64 19.40
N ARG A 277 6.93 3.01 19.05
CA ARG A 277 6.56 3.61 17.78
C ARG A 277 6.66 5.12 17.86
N SER A 278 7.53 5.67 17.02
CA SER A 278 7.66 7.11 16.80
C SER A 278 6.31 7.76 16.56
N ARG A 279 5.94 8.75 17.39
CA ARG A 279 4.79 9.60 17.08
C ARG A 279 5.20 10.49 15.92
N LEU A 280 4.38 10.56 14.86
CA LEU A 280 4.67 11.41 13.69
C LEU A 280 4.96 12.87 14.06
N SER A 281 4.37 13.38 15.15
CA SER A 281 4.62 14.72 15.68
C SER A 281 6.04 14.95 16.18
N GLN A 282 6.78 13.89 16.55
CA GLN A 282 8.18 13.99 16.96
C GLN A 282 9.12 14.11 15.77
N VAL A 283 8.68 13.65 14.59
CA VAL A 283 9.58 13.46 13.44
C VAL A 283 9.26 14.43 12.29
N LEU A 284 8.01 14.87 12.17
CA LEU A 284 7.61 15.84 11.17
C LEU A 284 7.61 17.26 11.75
N SER A 285 7.94 18.23 10.91
CA SER A 285 7.78 19.66 11.19
C SER A 285 6.34 20.00 11.60
N ASN A 286 6.13 21.17 12.23
CA ASN A 286 4.79 21.57 12.71
C ASN A 286 3.74 21.65 11.58
N ASP A 287 4.16 21.97 10.35
CA ASP A 287 3.29 21.96 9.17
C ASP A 287 3.05 20.55 8.59
N GLY A 288 3.74 19.53 9.11
CA GLY A 288 3.63 18.14 8.70
C GLY A 288 4.17 17.84 7.29
N ARG A 289 4.90 18.79 6.67
CA ARG A 289 5.36 18.68 5.27
C ARG A 289 6.78 18.16 5.11
N LEU A 290 7.65 18.40 6.09
CA LEU A 290 9.06 18.04 6.07
C LEU A 290 9.46 17.29 7.34
N ILE A 291 10.69 16.78 7.36
CA ILE A 291 11.29 16.26 8.59
C ILE A 291 11.58 17.41 9.57
N ARG A 292 11.42 17.16 10.86
CA ARG A 292 11.69 18.11 11.95
C ARG A 292 13.19 18.19 12.20
N MET A 293 13.83 19.27 11.77
CA MET A 293 15.28 19.43 11.92
C MET A 293 15.69 19.61 13.38
N GLU A 294 14.81 20.14 14.24
CA GLU A 294 15.02 20.27 15.68
C GLU A 294 15.22 18.91 16.36
N THR A 295 14.64 17.84 15.78
CA THR A 295 14.82 16.47 16.27
C THR A 295 16.04 15.81 15.62
N VAL A 296 16.26 16.03 14.32
CA VAL A 296 17.32 15.36 13.56
C VAL A 296 18.72 15.88 13.90
N VAL A 297 18.89 17.21 14.01
CA VAL A 297 20.22 17.82 14.18
C VAL A 297 20.91 17.36 15.47
N PRO A 298 20.26 17.33 16.64
CA PRO A 298 20.88 16.78 17.85
C PRO A 298 21.31 15.33 17.68
N LEU A 299 20.49 14.50 17.02
CA LEU A 299 20.80 13.09 16.77
C LEU A 299 22.04 12.92 15.89
N LEU A 300 22.22 13.75 14.85
CA LEU A 300 23.44 13.73 14.02
C LEU A 300 24.73 14.03 14.79
N THR A 301 24.63 14.59 15.99
CA THR A 301 25.78 14.91 16.82
C THR A 301 26.11 13.87 17.88
N THR A 302 25.21 12.91 18.14
CA THR A 302 25.41 11.87 19.15
C THR A 302 26.58 10.96 18.75
N PRO A 303 27.38 10.47 19.71
CA PRO A 303 28.53 9.64 19.42
C PRO A 303 28.14 8.32 18.76
N GLU A 304 27.01 7.72 19.16
CA GLU A 304 26.50 6.46 18.62
C GLU A 304 26.16 6.60 17.13
N LEU A 305 25.45 7.68 16.77
CA LEU A 305 25.07 7.91 15.38
C LEU A 305 26.26 8.32 14.52
N LYS A 306 27.20 9.12 15.06
CA LYS A 306 28.46 9.42 14.36
C LYS A 306 29.29 8.17 14.08
N ALA A 307 29.39 7.26 15.06
CA ALA A 307 30.07 5.98 14.87
C ALA A 307 29.38 5.15 13.78
N ALA A 308 28.04 5.03 13.84
CA ALA A 308 27.25 4.35 12.81
C ALA A 308 27.45 4.93 11.40
N LEU A 309 27.66 6.24 11.29
CA LEU A 309 27.89 6.93 10.01
C LEU A 309 29.35 6.86 9.52
N GLY A 310 30.28 6.30 10.29
CA GLY A 310 31.70 6.22 9.94
C GLY A 310 32.50 7.48 10.29
N HIS A 311 32.15 8.16 11.38
CA HIS A 311 32.80 9.39 11.87
C HIS A 311 32.91 10.51 10.82
N PRO A 312 31.80 10.91 10.18
CA PRO A 312 31.83 11.95 9.16
C PRO A 312 32.32 13.28 9.74
N GLY A 313 33.12 14.00 8.95
CA GLY A 313 33.60 15.33 9.29
C GLY A 313 32.46 16.35 9.41
N ARG A 314 32.75 17.50 10.02
CA ARG A 314 31.74 18.57 10.26
C ARG A 314 31.03 19.01 8.98
N GLU A 315 31.75 19.11 7.86
CA GLU A 315 31.15 19.54 6.59
C GLU A 315 30.27 18.47 5.94
N GLN A 316 30.64 17.19 6.07
CA GLN A 316 29.81 16.07 5.64
C GLN A 316 28.51 16.01 6.44
N LEU A 317 28.58 16.20 7.76
CA LEU A 317 27.38 16.27 8.61
C LEU A 317 26.47 17.45 8.23
N ARG A 318 27.04 18.62 7.93
CA ARG A 318 26.25 19.77 7.44
C ARG A 318 25.59 19.49 6.10
N ARG A 319 26.27 18.78 5.19
CA ARG A 319 25.71 18.37 3.89
C ARG A 319 24.56 17.40 4.09
N ALA A 320 24.74 16.38 4.93
CA ALA A 320 23.69 15.43 5.26
C ALA A 320 22.48 16.14 5.90
N ALA A 321 22.70 17.03 6.88
CA ALA A 321 21.62 17.80 7.50
C ALA A 321 20.83 18.63 6.49
N ARG A 322 21.50 19.28 5.54
CA ARG A 322 20.85 20.03 4.44
C ARG A 322 19.98 19.13 3.56
N ALA A 323 20.48 17.95 3.19
CA ALA A 323 19.71 16.98 2.42
C ALA A 323 18.50 16.46 3.21
N LEU A 324 18.69 16.17 4.50
CA LEU A 324 17.62 15.70 5.38
C LEU A 324 16.50 16.74 5.49
N ALA A 325 16.81 18.04 5.59
CA ALA A 325 15.81 19.11 5.60
C ALA A 325 14.91 19.14 4.35
N GLY A 326 15.40 18.61 3.22
CA GLY A 326 14.62 18.44 1.99
C GLY A 326 13.73 17.20 1.94
N THR A 327 13.82 16.31 2.93
CA THR A 327 13.09 15.03 2.96
C THR A 327 11.59 15.26 3.09
N GLY A 328 10.82 14.70 2.16
CA GLY A 328 9.37 14.87 2.10
C GLY A 328 8.62 14.10 3.19
N SER A 329 7.49 14.64 3.63
CA SER A 329 6.63 13.97 4.62
C SER A 329 6.14 12.60 4.19
N GLY A 330 5.98 12.36 2.88
CA GLY A 330 5.65 11.04 2.34
C GLY A 330 6.68 9.99 2.75
N THR A 331 7.97 10.28 2.56
CA THR A 331 9.10 9.45 2.98
C THR A 331 9.08 9.19 4.48
N VAL A 332 9.03 10.28 5.26
CA VAL A 332 9.05 10.20 6.73
C VAL A 332 7.88 9.37 7.25
N ARG A 333 6.67 9.55 6.72
CA ARG A 333 5.49 8.77 7.15
C ARG A 333 5.65 7.28 6.85
N ARG A 334 6.21 6.90 5.70
CA ARG A 334 6.43 5.48 5.40
C ARG A 334 7.49 4.86 6.31
N LEU A 335 8.59 5.56 6.57
CA LEU A 335 9.63 5.07 7.46
C LEU A 335 9.15 5.00 8.92
N ALA A 336 8.51 6.05 9.43
CA ALA A 336 8.08 6.11 10.82
C ALA A 336 6.83 5.26 11.12
N VAL A 337 5.81 5.28 10.23
CA VAL A 337 4.52 4.62 10.51
C VAL A 337 4.46 3.22 9.90
N ASP A 338 4.76 3.09 8.61
CA ASP A 338 4.56 1.82 7.92
C ASP A 338 5.69 0.83 8.20
N TYR A 339 6.92 1.34 8.30
CA TYR A 339 8.06 0.53 8.69
C TYR A 339 8.20 0.46 10.21
N GLY A 340 7.87 1.54 10.93
CA GLY A 340 7.91 1.57 12.39
C GLY A 340 9.25 2.05 12.95
N LEU A 341 10.04 2.80 12.18
CA LEU A 341 11.35 3.26 12.63
C LEU A 341 11.28 4.35 13.69
N GLY A 342 12.16 4.22 14.69
CA GLY A 342 12.53 5.25 15.65
C GLY A 342 13.14 6.50 14.96
N PRO A 343 13.17 7.68 15.61
CA PRO A 343 13.82 8.86 15.05
C PRO A 343 15.31 8.64 14.79
N GLU A 344 16.00 7.90 15.66
CA GLU A 344 17.42 7.57 15.52
C GLU A 344 17.70 6.66 14.32
N GLN A 345 16.98 5.54 14.21
CA GLN A 345 17.09 4.59 13.10
C GLN A 345 16.79 5.27 11.76
N MET A 346 15.71 6.06 11.70
CA MET A 346 15.35 6.79 10.51
C MET A 346 16.40 7.84 10.15
N THR A 347 16.96 8.54 11.14
CA THR A 347 18.04 9.51 10.92
C THR A 347 19.31 8.81 10.42
N ALA A 348 19.69 7.66 10.99
CA ALA A 348 20.83 6.87 10.52
C ALA A 348 20.69 6.49 9.04
N MET A 349 19.53 5.96 8.69
CA MET A 349 19.22 5.50 7.34
C MET A 349 19.24 6.66 6.32
N LEU A 350 18.57 7.77 6.64
CA LEU A 350 18.53 8.94 5.75
C LEU A 350 19.89 9.63 5.66
N ALA A 351 20.59 9.82 6.79
CA ALA A 351 21.88 10.50 6.82
C ALA A 351 22.96 9.71 6.08
N LYS A 352 23.03 8.39 6.27
CA LYS A 352 23.97 7.55 5.52
C LYS A 352 23.67 7.59 4.03
N SER A 353 22.39 7.57 3.64
CA SER A 353 21.98 7.75 2.24
C SER A 353 22.42 9.10 1.68
N ALA A 354 22.26 10.19 2.44
CA ALA A 354 22.67 11.53 2.03
C ALA A 354 24.19 11.69 1.90
N LEU A 355 24.97 10.90 2.63
CA LEU A 355 26.43 10.88 2.54
C LEU A 355 26.93 10.08 1.32
N LEU A 356 26.19 9.05 0.91
CA LEU A 356 26.59 8.14 -0.18
C LEU A 356 26.04 8.55 -1.56
N LEU A 357 24.91 9.24 -1.61
CA LEU A 357 24.23 9.58 -2.85
C LEU A 357 24.54 11.02 -3.30
N PRO A 358 24.65 11.28 -4.61
CA PRO A 358 24.64 12.64 -5.13
C PRO A 358 23.35 13.39 -4.71
N PRO A 359 23.40 14.71 -4.44
CA PRO A 359 22.25 15.46 -3.93
C PRO A 359 20.97 15.32 -4.78
N ALA A 360 21.10 15.34 -6.11
CA ALA A 360 19.97 15.19 -7.01
C ALA A 360 19.31 13.81 -6.92
N VAL A 361 20.10 12.76 -6.71
CA VAL A 361 19.60 11.38 -6.54
C VAL A 361 18.90 11.23 -5.20
N TYR A 362 19.49 11.78 -4.13
CA TYR A 362 18.87 11.81 -2.81
C TYR A 362 17.52 12.53 -2.87
N GLU A 363 17.45 13.71 -3.50
CA GLU A 363 16.21 14.48 -3.61
C GLU A 363 15.13 13.72 -4.40
N LYS A 364 15.50 13.05 -5.50
CA LYS A 364 14.56 12.23 -6.27
C LYS A 364 14.00 11.06 -5.46
N MET A 365 14.82 10.42 -4.61
CA MET A 365 14.41 9.26 -3.82
C MET A 365 13.64 9.66 -2.56
N PHE A 366 14.16 10.60 -1.78
CA PHE A 366 13.72 10.89 -0.42
C PHE A 366 13.14 12.30 -0.24
N GLY A 367 13.34 13.19 -1.21
CA GLY A 367 12.95 14.60 -1.13
C GLY A 367 11.44 14.84 -1.08
N ARG A 368 11.02 16.10 -1.26
CA ARG A 368 9.60 16.52 -1.16
C ARG A 368 8.67 15.73 -2.07
N LYS A 369 9.14 15.42 -3.28
CA LYS A 369 8.45 14.59 -4.28
C LYS A 369 9.09 13.21 -4.42
N GLY A 370 9.71 12.72 -3.33
CA GLY A 370 10.43 11.44 -3.30
C GLY A 370 9.58 10.30 -3.87
N GLU A 371 10.20 9.46 -4.68
CA GLU A 371 9.50 8.39 -5.37
C GLU A 371 9.05 7.30 -4.38
N LEU A 372 7.76 7.30 -4.05
CA LEU A 372 7.19 6.45 -3.02
C LEU A 372 7.43 4.94 -3.25
N LEU A 373 7.47 4.52 -4.51
CA LEU A 373 7.73 3.12 -4.87
C LEU A 373 9.14 2.68 -4.49
N LEU A 374 10.14 3.57 -4.65
CA LEU A 374 11.52 3.29 -4.25
C LEU A 374 11.63 3.15 -2.74
N ILE A 375 10.92 3.97 -1.98
CA ILE A 375 10.89 3.89 -0.52
C ILE A 375 10.24 2.59 -0.05
N LEU A 376 9.14 2.17 -0.68
CA LEU A 376 8.50 0.89 -0.35
C LEU A 376 9.38 -0.32 -0.72
N ALA A 377 10.08 -0.25 -1.85
CA ALA A 377 11.06 -1.27 -2.24
C ALA A 377 12.23 -1.33 -1.24
N LEU A 378 12.72 -0.17 -0.81
CA LEU A 378 13.77 -0.05 0.20
C LEU A 378 13.35 -0.66 1.54
N ILE A 379 12.15 -0.34 2.03
CA ILE A 379 11.56 -0.95 3.24
C ILE A 379 11.44 -2.47 3.09
N SER A 380 10.94 -2.95 1.95
CA SER A 380 10.83 -4.39 1.68
C SER A 380 12.18 -5.09 1.71
N ARG A 381 13.23 -4.46 1.16
CA ARG A 381 14.58 -5.01 1.14
C ARG A 381 15.22 -5.01 2.53
N ALA A 382 15.04 -3.95 3.31
CA ALA A 382 15.51 -3.89 4.68
C ALA A 382 14.88 -4.97 5.56
N LYS A 383 13.55 -5.19 5.43
CA LYS A 383 12.86 -6.31 6.10
C LYS A 383 13.39 -7.68 5.67
N ALA A 384 13.70 -7.85 4.39
CA ALA A 384 14.28 -9.10 3.89
C ALA A 384 15.71 -9.34 4.42
N ALA A 385 16.44 -8.27 4.76
CA ALA A 385 17.72 -8.33 5.46
C ALA A 385 17.58 -8.53 6.99
N GLY A 386 16.37 -8.77 7.49
CA GLY A 386 16.12 -9.00 8.92
C GLY A 386 16.14 -7.72 9.77
N LEU A 387 16.08 -6.54 9.15
CA LEU A 387 15.99 -5.28 9.89
C LEU A 387 14.52 -5.00 10.25
N ASP A 388 14.29 -4.74 11.53
CA ASP A 388 12.99 -4.37 12.07
C ASP A 388 13.11 -3.16 13.00
N ALA A 389 12.08 -2.89 13.82
CA ALA A 389 12.05 -1.75 14.72
C ALA A 389 12.99 -1.89 15.93
N GLU A 390 13.53 -3.08 16.20
CA GLU A 390 14.47 -3.32 17.30
C GLU A 390 15.93 -3.26 16.82
N ALA A 391 16.16 -3.23 15.50
CA ALA A 391 17.50 -3.16 14.92
C ALA A 391 18.21 -1.84 15.27
N SER A 392 19.52 -1.92 15.53
CA SER A 392 20.28 -0.72 15.92
C SER A 392 20.41 0.29 14.77
N PRO A 393 20.59 1.60 15.06
CA PRO A 393 20.88 2.61 14.04
C PRO A 393 22.10 2.26 13.17
N ALA A 394 23.12 1.61 13.76
CA ALA A 394 24.30 1.12 13.06
C ALA A 394 23.97 0.05 12.00
N ALA A 395 23.05 -0.87 12.30
CA ALA A 395 22.61 -1.88 11.34
C ALA A 395 21.93 -1.24 10.12
N PHE A 396 21.10 -0.22 10.34
CA PHE A 396 20.50 0.54 9.24
C PHE A 396 21.54 1.30 8.41
N ALA A 397 22.53 1.95 9.05
CA ALA A 397 23.60 2.63 8.33
C ALA A 397 24.43 1.66 7.48
N ALA A 398 24.82 0.51 8.03
CA ALA A 398 25.55 -0.52 7.29
C ALA A 398 24.75 -1.05 6.09
N PHE A 399 23.44 -1.26 6.26
CA PHE A 399 22.56 -1.66 5.15
C PHE A 399 22.50 -0.61 4.03
N MET A 400 22.44 0.68 4.37
CA MET A 400 22.47 1.75 3.37
C MET A 400 23.83 1.83 2.65
N GLU A 401 24.93 1.53 3.36
CA GLU A 401 26.27 1.43 2.80
C GLU A 401 26.42 0.27 1.82
N GLU A 402 25.89 -0.91 2.15
CA GLU A 402 25.86 -2.04 1.21
C GLU A 402 25.06 -1.69 -0.05
N LEU A 403 23.91 -1.01 0.12
CA LEU A 403 23.01 -0.70 -0.99
C LEU A 403 23.53 0.41 -1.90
N PHE A 404 24.15 1.44 -1.32
CA PHE A 404 24.52 2.67 -2.04
C PHE A 404 26.01 2.97 -2.07
N GLY A 405 26.87 2.18 -1.41
CA GLY A 405 28.32 2.41 -1.34
C GLY A 405 29.02 2.44 -2.71
N ARG A 406 28.40 1.88 -3.75
CA ARG A 406 28.85 2.00 -5.14
C ARG A 406 28.75 3.41 -5.73
N PHE A 407 27.90 4.28 -5.17
CA PHE A 407 27.76 5.68 -5.61
C PHE A 407 28.78 6.62 -4.97
N ALA A 408 29.46 6.16 -3.91
CA ALA A 408 30.49 6.94 -3.22
C ALA A 408 31.90 6.72 -3.79
N ARG A 409 32.04 5.83 -4.78
CA ARG A 409 33.31 5.47 -5.42
C ARG A 409 33.49 6.17 -6.75
#